data_AF-A0A940UZQ2-F1
#
_entry.id   AF-A0A940UZQ2-F1
#
_cell.length_a   1.000
_cell.length_b   1.000
_cell.length_c   1.000
_cell.angle_alpha   90.00
_cell.angle_beta   90.00
_cell.angle_gamma   90.00
#
_symmetry.space_group_name_H-M   'P 1'
#
loop_
_entity.id
_entity.type
_entity.pdbx_description
1 polymer ?
#
loop_
_entity_poly.entity_id
_entity_poly.type
_entity_poly.pdbx_seq_one_letter_code
_entity_poly.pdbx_strand_id
1 'polypeptide(L)' 'MIYYCENCGFLFCRMGEIKACPSCEVNHIRIANSEETSKLQEILEDRNKCRV' A
#
# COMPACT_ATOMS: atom_id res chain seq x y z
N MET A 1 0.99 -8.44 3.81
CA MET A 1 2.00 -7.39 4.04
C MET A 1 1.63 -6.16 3.21
N ILE A 2 1.98 -4.98 3.71
CA ILE A 2 1.73 -3.72 3.01
C ILE A 2 3.01 -3.33 2.27
N TYR A 3 2.85 -2.98 1.00
CA TYR A 3 3.94 -2.60 0.11
C TYR A 3 3.73 -1.16 -0.37
N TYR A 4 4.83 -0.43 -0.49
CA TYR A 4 4.88 0.92 -1.00
C TYR A 4 5.76 0.96 -2.25
N CYS A 5 5.24 1.51 -3.33
CA CYS A 5 6.02 1.78 -4.53
C CYS A 5 6.65 3.16 -4.45
N GLU A 6 7.98 3.24 -4.43
CA GLU A 6 8.70 4.52 -4.38
C GLU A 6 8.63 5.29 -5.71
N ASN A 7 8.37 4.59 -6.82
CA ASN A 7 8.30 5.21 -8.14
C ASN A 7 7.00 5.98 -8.38
N CYS A 8 5.87 5.43 -7.92
CA CYS A 8 4.55 6.02 -8.17
C CYS A 8 3.74 6.31 -6.90
N GLY A 9 4.34 6.12 -5.72
CA GLY A 9 3.69 6.38 -4.43
C GLY A 9 2.54 5.43 -4.09
N PHE A 10 2.37 4.35 -4.86
CA PHE A 10 1.24 3.44 -4.71
C PHE A 10 1.43 2.53 -3.50
N LEU A 11 0.50 2.58 -2.55
CA LEU A 11 0.52 1.82 -1.30
C LEU A 11 -0.57 0.75 -1.34
N PHE A 12 -0.20 -0.53 -1.19
CA PHE A 12 -1.11 -1.64 -1.40
C PHE A 12 -0.84 -2.83 -0.49
N CYS A 13 -1.91 -3.52 -0.10
CA CYS A 13 -1.85 -4.71 0.73
C CYS A 13 -1.96 -5.97 -0.13
N ARG A 14 -1.02 -6.90 0.02
CA ARG A 14 -1.04 -8.20 -0.67
C ARG A 14 -0.54 -9.29 0.27
N MET A 15 -1.16 -10.46 0.17
CA MET A 15 -0.72 -11.68 0.84
C MET A 15 -0.07 -12.57 -0.22
N GLY A 16 1.25 -12.45 -0.37
CA GLY A 16 2.03 -13.24 -1.36
C GLY A 16 3.31 -12.54 -1.82
N GLU A 17 4.09 -13.25 -2.62
CA GLU A 17 5.27 -12.72 -3.31
C GLU A 17 4.85 -11.71 -4.38
N ILE A 18 5.51 -10.55 -4.37
CA ILE A 18 5.24 -9.49 -5.32
C ILE A 18 6.58 -9.15 -5.97
N LYS A 19 6.61 -9.24 -7.30
CA LYS A 19 7.80 -9.00 -8.12
C LYS A 19 7.80 -7.61 -8.77
N ALA A 20 6.68 -6.91 -8.74
CA ALA A 20 6.52 -5.59 -9.33
C ALA A 20 5.31 -4.85 -8.77
N CYS A 21 5.32 -3.52 -8.86
CA CYS A 21 4.16 -2.70 -8.55
C CYS A 21 3.00 -3.02 -9.52
N PRO A 22 1.79 -3.36 -9.05
CA PRO A 22 0.67 -3.66 -9.93
C PRO A 22 0.16 -2.45 -10.73
N SER A 23 0.51 -1.23 -10.32
CA SER A 23 0.07 0.00 -11.01
C SER A 23 1.06 0.49 -12.06
N CYS A 24 2.34 0.15 -11.90
CA CYS A 24 3.43 0.81 -12.61
C CYS A 24 4.41 -0.21 -13.22
N GLU A 25 4.21 -1.49 -12.93
CA GLU A 25 5.00 -2.66 -13.37
C GLU A 25 6.50 -2.59 -13.09
N VAL A 26 6.94 -1.58 -12.32
CA VAL A 26 8.32 -1.41 -11.88
C VAL A 26 8.59 -2.18 -10.58
N ASN A 27 9.81 -2.69 -10.45
CA ASN A 27 10.27 -3.40 -9.26
C ASN A 27 10.89 -2.47 -8.20
N HIS A 28 10.32 -1.27 -8.05
CA HIS A 28 10.69 -0.28 -7.02
C HIS A 28 9.66 -0.31 -5.89
N ILE A 29 9.40 -1.51 -5.38
CA ILE A 29 8.50 -1.75 -4.25
C ILE A 29 9.31 -2.10 -3.01
N ARG A 30 8.99 -1.44 -1.91
CA ARG A 30 9.51 -1.75 -0.57
C ARG A 30 8.37 -2.11 0.36
N ILE A 31 8.68 -2.77 1.46
CA ILE A 31 7.70 -2.98 2.53
C ILE A 31 7.39 -1.61 3.14
N ALA A 32 6.10 -1.32 3.35
CA ALA A 32 5.71 -0.09 4.01
C ALA A 32 6.15 -0.13 5.48
N ASN A 33 6.75 0.95 5.96
CA ASN A 33 7.13 1.07 7.36
C ASN A 33 5.88 1.10 8.25
N SER A 34 6.06 0.94 9.56
CA SER A 34 4.98 1.01 10.55
C SER A 34 4.19 2.32 10.47
N GLU A 35 4.86 3.45 10.27
CA GLU A 35 4.18 4.76 10.12
C GLU A 35 3.28 4.81 8.88
N GLU A 36 3.80 4.39 7.72
CA GLU A 36 3.05 4.37 6.46
C GLU A 36 1.91 3.33 6.49
N THR A 37 2.14 2.22 7.18
CA THR A 37 1.13 1.19 7.44
C THR A 37 0.00 1.74 8.31
N SER A 38 0.33 2.47 9.38
CA SER A 38 -0.66 3.09 10.26
C SER A 38 -1.46 4.16 9.51
N LYS A 39 -0.80 5.04 8.73
CA LYS A 39 -1.49 6.03 7.89
C LYS A 39 -2.44 5.37 6.89
N LEU A 40 -2.02 4.30 6.20
CA LEU A 40 -2.88 3.60 5.26
C LEU A 40 -4.05 2.90 5.97
N GLN A 41 -3.82 2.28 7.13
CA GLN A 41 -4.90 1.67 7.91
C GLN A 41 -5.92 2.71 8.38
N GLU A 42 -5.46 3.88 8.85
CA GLU A 42 -6.33 4.99 9.25
C GLU A 42 -7.18 5.48 8.07
N ILE A 43 -6.57 5.70 6.91
CA ILE A 43 -7.30 6.11 5.69
C ILE A 43 -8.30 5.04 5.23
N LEU A 44 -7.94 3.75 5.33
CA LEU A 44 -8.84 2.64 4.96
C LEU A 44 -10.00 2.50 5.96
N GLU A 45 -9.75 2.67 7.25
CA GLU A 45 -10.79 2.67 8.28
C GLU A 45 -11.73 3.87 8.13
N ASP A 46 -11.18 5.05 7.85
CA ASP A 46 -11.95 6.28 7.60
C ASP A 46 -12.80 6.18 6.33
N ARG A 47 -12.24 5.66 5.21
CA ARG A 47 -13.04 5.37 4.00
C ARG A 47 -14.13 4.33 4.23
N ASN A 48 -13.99 3.46 5.23
CA ASN A 48 -15.03 2.52 5.63
C ASN A 48 -16.10 3.15 6.54
N LYS A 49 -15.83 4.33 7.14
CA LYS A 49 -16.79 5.13 7.91
C LYS A 49 -17.68 6.03 7.02
N CYS A 50 -17.23 6.41 5.82
CA CYS A 50 -18.08 7.04 4.80
C CYS A 50 -18.75 6.02 3.87
N ARG A 51 -19.44 5.03 4.46
CA ARG A 51 -20.40 4.18 3.75
C ARG A 51 -21.79 4.43 4.34
N VAL A 52 -22.30 5.64 4.12
CA VAL A 52 -23.71 6.02 4.29
C VAL A 52 -24.51 5.67 3.04
#